data_AF-R3KCQ4-F1
#
_entry.id   AF-R3KCQ4-F1
#
_cell.length_a   1.000
_cell.length_b   1.000
_cell.length_c   1.000
_cell.angle_alpha   90.00
_cell.angle_beta   90.00
_cell.angle_gamma   90.00
#
_symmetry.space_group_name_H-M   'P 1'
#
loop_
_entity.id
_entity.type
_entity.pdbx_description
1 polymer ?
#
loop_
_entity_poly.entity_id
_entity_poly.type
_entity_poly.pdbx_seq_one_letter_code
_entity_poly.pdbx_strand_id
1 'polypeptide(L)'
;MTKYPTQELKNKRKTHVLFMSTEAMKNIFELGYPFEFYEASHQFAIHSPIGVIDYFAISGTWVVRKGQDRGKGIRKMKQYIKNKVGDIMEKVKVVKCAGYLDKDGNITNQIKKAMHFTDGELANLAASVAGGKVVNVVIPPEKPKQLLEKVKEESFQEKTKKKTKSNQSWMTKK
;
A
#
# COMPACT_ATOMS: atom_id res chain seq x y z
N MET A 1 28.88 9.28 -37.96
CA MET A 1 29.88 9.72 -36.97
C MET A 1 29.17 10.11 -35.68
N THR A 2 29.31 9.33 -34.62
CA THR A 2 28.87 9.72 -33.27
C THR A 2 29.76 10.86 -32.78
N LYS A 3 29.26 12.10 -32.80
CA LYS A 3 29.99 13.23 -32.22
C LYS A 3 30.12 12.98 -30.72
N TYR A 4 31.35 12.87 -30.23
CA TYR A 4 31.61 12.78 -28.80
C TYR A 4 31.03 14.03 -28.10
N PRO A 5 30.46 13.88 -26.89
CA PRO A 5 29.89 15.01 -26.16
C PRO A 5 30.98 16.05 -25.87
N THR A 6 30.67 17.32 -26.12
CA THR A 6 31.56 18.45 -25.83
C THR A 6 31.85 18.53 -24.33
N GLN A 7 32.97 19.19 -23.97
CA GLN A 7 33.32 19.38 -22.55
C GLN A 7 32.23 20.16 -21.80
N GLU A 8 31.57 21.11 -22.46
CA GLU A 8 30.44 21.86 -21.92
C GLU A 8 29.25 20.96 -21.58
N LEU A 9 28.88 20.03 -22.47
CA LEU A 9 27.82 19.05 -22.22
C LEU A 9 28.16 18.13 -21.05
N LYS A 10 29.43 17.69 -20.94
CA LYS A 10 29.91 16.89 -19.81
C LYS A 10 29.78 17.68 -18.50
N ASN A 11 30.14 18.96 -18.48
CA ASN A 11 30.01 19.81 -17.30
C ASN A 11 28.54 20.02 -16.91
N LYS A 12 27.67 20.36 -17.87
CA LYS A 12 26.21 20.48 -17.65
C LYS A 12 25.62 19.20 -17.06
N ARG A 13 26.05 18.03 -17.55
CA ARG A 13 25.60 16.73 -17.01
C ARG A 13 26.04 16.54 -15.55
N LYS A 14 27.28 16.88 -15.19
CA LYS A 14 27.77 16.80 -13.80
C LYS A 14 26.95 17.68 -12.86
N THR A 15 26.72 18.93 -13.24
CA THR A 15 25.91 19.87 -12.45
C THR A 15 24.48 19.35 -12.27
N HIS A 16 23.88 18.83 -13.33
CA HIS A 16 22.53 18.25 -13.27
C HIS A 16 22.46 17.04 -12.34
N VAL A 17 23.44 16.13 -12.41
CA VAL A 17 23.50 14.96 -11.52
C VAL A 17 23.62 15.38 -10.05
N LEU A 18 24.51 16.33 -9.75
CA LEU A 18 24.68 16.86 -8.41
C LEU A 18 23.37 17.48 -7.89
N PHE A 19 22.73 18.35 -8.67
CA PHE A 19 21.45 18.95 -8.33
C PHE A 19 20.37 17.90 -8.00
N MET A 20 20.21 16.90 -8.88
CA MET A 20 19.24 15.83 -8.68
C MET A 20 19.52 15.01 -7.41
N SER A 21 20.79 14.74 -7.10
CA SER A 21 21.16 14.03 -5.87
C SER A 21 20.89 14.83 -4.61
N THR A 22 21.15 16.13 -4.61
CA THR A 22 20.88 17.01 -3.47
C THR A 22 19.37 17.13 -3.20
N GLU A 23 18.57 17.30 -4.25
CA GLU A 23 17.11 17.35 -4.12
C GLU A 23 16.52 15.99 -3.67
N ALA A 24 17.06 14.88 -4.17
CA ALA A 24 16.68 13.55 -3.71
C ALA A 24 17.02 13.35 -2.23
N MET A 25 18.21 13.77 -1.80
CA MET A 25 18.66 13.64 -0.42
C MET A 25 17.71 14.34 0.55
N LYS A 26 17.32 15.59 0.29
CA LYS A 26 16.31 16.31 1.10
C LYS A 26 15.01 15.52 1.22
N ASN A 27 14.49 15.06 0.10
CA ASN A 27 13.22 14.32 0.07
C ASN A 27 13.30 12.96 0.80
N ILE A 28 14.47 12.33 0.82
CA ILE A 28 14.69 11.05 1.50
C ILE A 28 14.90 11.26 3.00
N PHE A 29 15.60 12.32 3.42
CA PHE A 29 15.66 12.72 4.83
C PHE A 29 14.26 12.98 5.40
N GLU A 30 13.40 13.68 4.67
CA GLU A 30 12.00 13.92 5.06
C GLU A 30 11.16 12.64 5.24
N LEU A 31 11.57 11.50 4.65
CA LEU A 31 10.86 10.24 4.86
C LEU A 31 11.03 9.70 6.30
N GLY A 32 12.08 10.13 7.01
CA GLY A 32 12.35 9.69 8.38
C GLY A 32 12.81 8.22 8.50
N TYR A 33 13.14 7.56 7.38
CA TYR A 33 13.67 6.20 7.38
C TYR A 33 15.21 6.22 7.36
N PRO A 34 15.88 5.28 8.04
CA PRO A 34 17.31 5.07 7.87
C PRO A 34 17.65 4.76 6.42
N PHE A 35 18.77 5.27 5.92
CA PHE A 35 19.23 4.96 4.56
C PHE A 35 20.75 4.98 4.44
N GLU A 36 21.27 4.22 3.49
CA GLU A 36 22.65 4.31 3.00
C GLU A 36 22.68 5.08 1.67
N PHE A 37 23.69 5.92 1.48
CA PHE A 37 23.88 6.66 0.23
C PHE A 37 25.17 6.20 -0.48
N TYR A 38 25.02 5.75 -1.72
CA TYR A 38 26.13 5.35 -2.57
C TYR A 38 26.46 6.47 -3.56
N GLU A 39 27.51 7.23 -3.26
CA GLU A 39 27.90 8.41 -4.04
C GLU A 39 28.21 8.09 -5.51
N ALA A 40 28.89 6.97 -5.76
CA ALA A 40 29.29 6.57 -7.11
C ALA A 40 28.12 6.39 -8.09
N SER A 41 26.96 5.95 -7.59
CA SER A 41 25.75 5.71 -8.38
C SER A 41 24.63 6.71 -8.11
N HIS A 42 24.81 7.63 -7.14
CA HIS A 42 23.77 8.48 -6.57
C HIS A 42 22.50 7.68 -6.20
N GLN A 43 22.72 6.50 -5.61
CA GLN A 43 21.67 5.59 -5.16
C GLN A 43 21.48 5.71 -3.64
N PHE A 44 20.23 5.61 -3.22
CA PHE A 44 19.85 5.55 -1.81
C PHE A 44 19.24 4.19 -1.52
N ALA A 45 19.79 3.45 -0.56
CA ALA A 45 19.16 2.24 -0.02
C ALA A 45 18.37 2.61 1.23
N ILE A 46 17.06 2.74 1.11
CA ILE A 46 16.15 3.22 2.16
C ILE A 46 15.57 2.03 2.91
N HIS A 47 15.79 1.97 4.22
CA HIS A 47 15.30 0.89 5.09
C HIS A 47 13.91 1.22 5.62
N SER A 48 12.89 0.60 5.02
CA SER A 48 11.49 0.83 5.37
C SER A 48 10.83 -0.45 5.92
N PRO A 49 9.64 -0.37 6.55
CA PRO A 49 8.93 -1.55 7.05
C PRO A 49 8.56 -2.58 5.96
N ILE A 50 8.50 -2.16 4.70
CA ILE A 50 8.21 -3.04 3.56
C ILE A 50 9.47 -3.73 3.00
N GLY A 51 10.65 -3.34 3.49
CA GLY A 51 11.96 -3.80 3.05
C GLY A 51 12.87 -2.66 2.60
N VAL A 52 14.02 -3.02 2.02
CA VAL A 52 14.97 -2.06 1.46
C VAL A 52 14.47 -1.59 0.08
N ILE A 53 14.45 -0.28 -0.11
CA ILE A 53 14.09 0.37 -1.38
C ILE A 53 15.32 1.07 -1.93
N ASP A 54 15.77 0.65 -3.11
CA ASP A 54 16.83 1.32 -3.84
C ASP A 54 16.22 2.44 -4.70
N TYR A 55 16.53 3.69 -4.38
CA TYR A 55 16.13 4.88 -5.16
C TYR A 55 17.33 5.47 -5.90
N PHE A 56 17.23 5.59 -7.22
CA PHE A 56 18.28 6.14 -8.08
C PHE A 56 17.97 7.60 -8.40
N ALA A 57 18.71 8.54 -7.80
CA ALA A 57 18.39 9.98 -7.87
C ALA A 57 18.36 10.55 -9.29
N ILE A 58 19.28 10.09 -10.13
CA ILE A 58 19.46 10.61 -11.49
C ILE A 58 18.28 10.23 -12.38
N SER A 59 17.79 8.99 -12.27
CA SER A 59 16.69 8.49 -13.09
C SER A 59 15.32 8.69 -12.43
N GLY A 60 15.31 8.90 -11.11
CA GLY A 60 14.11 8.88 -10.28
C GLY A 60 13.48 7.50 -10.15
N THR A 61 14.17 6.44 -10.60
CA THR A 61 13.67 5.07 -10.52
C THR A 61 13.81 4.55 -9.09
N TRP A 62 12.84 3.77 -8.63
CA TRP A 62 12.95 3.03 -7.39
C TRP A 62 12.62 1.56 -7.57
N VAL A 63 13.25 0.71 -6.76
CA VAL A 63 13.06 -0.74 -6.74
C VAL A 63 13.03 -1.20 -5.29
N VAL A 64 12.01 -1.97 -4.93
CA VAL A 64 11.93 -2.66 -3.64
C VAL A 64 12.66 -3.99 -3.81
N ARG A 65 13.71 -4.23 -3.02
CA ARG A 65 14.50 -5.48 -3.13
C ARG A 65 13.62 -6.71 -2.91
N LYS A 66 12.73 -6.61 -1.92
CA LYS A 66 11.71 -7.62 -1.61
C LYS A 66 10.58 -7.51 -2.64
N GLY A 67 10.34 -8.59 -3.38
CA GLY A 67 9.25 -8.66 -4.37
C GLY A 67 9.53 -7.97 -5.71
N GLN A 68 10.63 -7.21 -5.83
CA GLN A 68 11.07 -6.58 -7.09
C GLN A 68 10.07 -5.57 -7.67
N ASP A 69 9.20 -5.02 -6.82
CA ASP A 69 8.30 -3.92 -7.20
C ASP A 69 9.11 -2.67 -7.55
N ARG A 70 8.69 -1.97 -8.61
CA ARG A 70 9.44 -0.82 -9.13
C ARG A 70 8.55 0.27 -9.68
N GLY A 71 9.08 1.48 -9.69
CA GLY A 71 8.39 2.63 -10.25
C GLY A 71 9.33 3.78 -10.53
N LYS A 72 8.73 4.93 -10.86
CA LYS A 72 9.47 6.16 -11.19
C LYS A 72 8.85 7.35 -10.47
N GLY A 73 9.73 8.20 -9.94
CA GLY A 73 9.41 9.42 -9.21
C GLY A 73 9.28 9.20 -7.71
N ILE A 74 9.86 10.12 -6.94
CA ILE A 74 9.87 10.08 -5.48
C ILE A 74 8.46 10.17 -4.88
N ARG A 75 7.57 10.99 -5.45
CA ARG A 75 6.17 11.09 -5.00
C ARG A 75 5.43 9.75 -5.06
N LYS A 76 5.63 8.99 -6.14
CA LYS A 76 5.02 7.66 -6.29
C LYS A 76 5.62 6.66 -5.31
N MET A 77 6.91 6.75 -5.03
CA MET A 77 7.56 5.95 -3.99
C MET A 77 6.97 6.25 -2.60
N LYS A 78 6.83 7.53 -2.24
CA LYS A 78 6.21 7.95 -0.95
C LYS A 78 4.79 7.37 -0.82
N GLN A 79 3.98 7.47 -1.88
CA GLN A 79 2.63 6.90 -1.90
C GLN A 79 2.63 5.37 -1.80
N TYR A 80 3.54 4.70 -2.49
CA TYR A 80 3.69 3.25 -2.44
C TYR A 80 4.00 2.76 -1.03
N ILE A 81 4.96 3.40 -0.34
CA ILE A 81 5.29 3.09 1.05
C ILE A 81 4.07 3.29 1.94
N LYS A 82 3.38 4.43 1.83
CA LYS A 82 2.19 4.72 2.64
C LYS A 82 1.10 3.67 2.47
N ASN A 83 0.80 3.27 1.23
CA ASN A 83 -0.24 2.27 0.95
C ASN A 83 0.15 0.90 1.49
N LYS A 84 1.38 0.45 1.26
CA LYS A 84 1.84 -0.87 1.72
C LYS A 84 1.99 -0.95 3.23
N VAL A 85 2.44 0.12 3.89
CA VAL A 85 2.47 0.19 5.36
C VAL A 85 1.05 0.20 5.92
N GLY A 86 0.12 0.93 5.28
CA GLY A 86 -1.30 0.89 5.59
C GLY A 86 -1.87 -0.53 5.50
N ASP A 87 -1.60 -1.26 4.41
CA ASP A 87 -2.02 -2.65 4.24
C ASP A 87 -1.45 -3.57 5.34
N ILE A 88 -0.22 -3.32 5.80
CA ILE A 88 0.41 -4.10 6.90
C ILE A 88 -0.27 -3.79 8.23
N MET A 89 -0.63 -2.52 8.48
CA MET A 89 -1.33 -2.10 9.69
C MET A 89 -2.81 -2.49 9.70
N GLU A 90 -3.50 -2.51 8.56
CA GLU A 90 -4.90 -2.94 8.44
C GLU A 90 -5.06 -4.46 8.48
N LYS A 91 -4.00 -5.22 8.18
CA LYS A 91 -3.95 -6.68 8.42
C LYS A 91 -3.89 -7.06 9.91
N VAL A 92 -4.23 -6.14 10.82
CA VAL A 92 -4.64 -6.52 12.17
C VAL A 92 -5.93 -7.33 12.03
N LYS A 93 -5.89 -8.61 12.41
CA LYS A 93 -7.09 -9.46 12.48
C LYS A 93 -8.07 -8.82 13.46
N VAL A 94 -9.13 -8.22 12.95
CA VAL A 94 -10.24 -7.73 13.77
C VAL A 94 -11.07 -8.94 14.16
N VAL A 95 -11.09 -9.26 15.45
CA VAL A 95 -12.01 -10.27 16.00
C VAL A 95 -13.22 -9.54 16.56
N LYS A 96 -14.40 -9.81 16.00
CA LYS A 96 -15.66 -9.34 16.56
C LYS A 96 -16.05 -10.25 17.72
N CYS A 97 -15.68 -9.89 18.94
CA CYS A 97 -16.01 -10.63 20.16
C CYS A 97 -17.23 -10.02 20.88
N ALA A 98 -18.34 -9.79 20.16
CA ALA A 98 -19.60 -9.39 20.77
C ALA A 98 -20.68 -10.39 20.34
N GLY A 99 -21.12 -11.21 21.28
CA GLY A 99 -22.11 -12.26 21.07
C GLY A 99 -22.69 -12.77 22.39
N TYR A 100 -23.71 -13.61 22.28
CA TYR A 100 -24.23 -14.34 23.43
C TYR A 100 -23.35 -15.56 23.70
N LEU A 101 -23.14 -15.86 24.97
CA LEU A 101 -22.37 -17.02 25.41
C LEU A 101 -23.30 -18.06 26.02
N ASP A 102 -23.06 -19.34 25.71
CA ASP A 102 -23.73 -20.45 26.38
C ASP A 102 -23.13 -20.73 27.77
N LYS A 103 -23.65 -21.75 28.45
CA LYS A 103 -23.20 -22.18 29.78
C LYS A 103 -21.72 -22.60 29.83
N ASP A 104 -21.14 -22.97 28.69
CA ASP A 104 -19.76 -23.46 28.58
C ASP A 104 -18.83 -22.34 28.07
N GLY A 105 -19.33 -21.11 27.89
CA GLY A 105 -18.57 -19.95 27.45
C GLY A 105 -18.39 -19.85 25.93
N ASN A 106 -19.11 -20.66 25.14
CA ASN A 106 -19.02 -20.62 23.68
C ASN A 106 -19.99 -19.61 23.07
N ILE A 107 -19.61 -18.98 21.95
CA ILE A 107 -20.50 -18.06 21.23
C ILE A 107 -21.69 -18.82 20.66
N THR A 108 -22.90 -18.37 21.00
CA THR A 108 -24.17 -18.88 20.50
C THR A 108 -24.93 -17.80 19.74
N ASN A 109 -25.58 -18.21 18.65
CA ASN A 109 -26.51 -17.37 17.89
C ASN A 109 -27.98 -17.54 18.35
N GLN A 110 -28.23 -18.42 19.32
CA GLN A 110 -29.57 -18.69 19.85
C GLN A 110 -29.75 -18.01 21.19
N ILE A 111 -30.59 -16.96 21.25
CA ILE A 111 -30.89 -16.21 22.46
C ILE A 111 -31.40 -17.13 23.59
N LYS A 112 -32.14 -18.19 23.26
CA LYS A 112 -32.64 -19.17 24.24
C LYS A 112 -31.54 -19.96 24.96
N LYS A 113 -30.35 -20.04 24.37
CA LYS A 113 -29.17 -20.70 24.95
C LYS A 113 -28.17 -19.70 25.53
N ALA A 114 -28.47 -18.40 25.43
CA ALA A 114 -27.64 -17.35 25.98
C ALA A 114 -27.78 -17.33 27.50
N MET A 115 -26.69 -17.60 28.20
CA MET A 115 -26.57 -17.44 29.66
C MET A 115 -25.86 -16.13 30.00
N HIS A 116 -24.89 -15.73 29.18
CA HIS A 116 -24.07 -14.54 29.41
C HIS A 116 -23.92 -13.70 28.13
N PHE A 117 -23.53 -12.44 28.29
CA PHE A 117 -23.14 -11.55 27.19
C PHE A 117 -21.63 -11.30 27.25
N THR A 118 -20.98 -11.12 26.11
CA THR A 118 -19.54 -10.81 26.09
C THR A 118 -19.31 -9.42 26.66
N ASP A 119 -18.60 -9.32 27.79
CA ASP A 119 -18.15 -8.05 28.34
C ASP A 119 -16.86 -7.56 27.64
N GLY A 120 -16.46 -6.33 27.95
CA GLY A 120 -15.25 -5.73 27.38
C GLY A 120 -13.96 -6.48 27.76
N GLU A 121 -13.93 -7.12 28.93
CA GLU A 121 -12.77 -7.86 29.40
C GLU A 121 -12.59 -9.18 28.64
N LEU A 122 -13.66 -9.97 28.47
CA LEU A 122 -13.67 -11.18 27.65
C LEU A 122 -13.34 -10.86 26.19
N ALA A 123 -13.88 -9.77 25.65
CA ALA A 123 -13.58 -9.34 24.29
C ALA A 123 -12.08 -9.03 24.12
N ASN A 124 -11.47 -8.35 25.10
CA ASN A 124 -10.04 -8.07 25.11
C ASN A 124 -9.20 -9.34 25.27
N LEU A 125 -9.62 -10.26 26.14
CA LEU A 125 -8.94 -11.54 26.35
C LEU A 125 -8.92 -12.37 25.06
N ALA A 126 -10.08 -12.54 24.43
CA ALA A 126 -10.24 -13.27 23.18
C ALA A 126 -9.46 -12.61 22.02
N ALA A 127 -9.48 -11.28 21.94
CA ALA A 127 -8.66 -10.54 20.99
C ALA A 127 -7.16 -10.78 21.22
N SER A 128 -6.69 -10.76 22.48
CA SER A 128 -5.28 -10.98 22.78
C SER A 128 -4.81 -12.39 22.38
N VAL A 129 -5.61 -13.43 22.67
CA VAL A 129 -5.32 -14.83 22.30
C VAL A 129 -5.25 -14.99 20.78
N ALA A 130 -6.12 -14.29 20.05
CA ALA A 130 -6.16 -14.33 18.59
C ALA A 130 -5.12 -13.42 17.89
N GLY A 131 -4.31 -12.66 18.65
CA GLY A 131 -3.40 -11.63 18.12
C GLY A 131 -4.14 -10.47 17.45
N GLY A 132 -5.40 -10.24 17.83
CA GLY A 132 -6.27 -9.18 17.34
C GLY A 132 -6.39 -8.00 18.31
N LYS A 133 -7.19 -7.01 17.93
CA LYS A 133 -7.56 -5.86 18.78
C LYS A 133 -9.08 -5.70 18.82
N VAL A 134 -9.61 -5.30 19.97
CA VAL A 134 -11.02 -4.92 20.10
C VAL A 134 -11.21 -3.54 19.47
N VAL A 135 -12.21 -3.42 18.59
CA VAL A 135 -12.58 -2.17 17.94
C VAL A 135 -14.04 -1.89 18.25
N ASN A 136 -14.32 -0.73 18.84
CA ASN A 136 -15.69 -0.28 19.05
C ASN A 136 -16.27 0.19 17.71
N VAL A 137 -17.12 -0.62 17.11
CA VAL A 137 -17.90 -0.21 15.94
C VAL A 137 -19.10 0.58 16.44
N VAL A 138 -18.97 1.91 16.47
CA VAL A 138 -20.12 2.79 16.63
C VAL A 138 -20.93 2.68 15.34
N ILE A 139 -22.00 1.89 15.36
CA ILE A 139 -22.97 1.87 14.27
C ILE A 139 -23.80 3.15 14.44
N PRO A 140 -23.66 4.15 13.55
CA PRO A 140 -24.57 5.29 13.58
C PRO A 140 -26.01 4.78 13.36
N PRO A 141 -27.01 5.29 14.09
CA PRO A 141 -28.40 4.94 13.85
C PRO A 141 -28.74 5.24 12.39
N GLU A 142 -29.33 4.25 11.74
CA GLU A 142 -29.30 3.98 10.30
C GLU A 142 -29.52 5.18 9.34
N LYS A 143 -28.87 5.11 8.18
CA LYS A 143 -29.60 5.33 6.92
C LYS A 143 -29.72 3.98 6.19
N PRO A 144 -30.94 3.43 6.03
CA PRO A 144 -31.18 2.16 5.37
C PRO A 144 -31.27 2.34 3.84
N LYS A 145 -31.03 1.25 3.09
CA LYS A 145 -31.33 1.03 1.65
C LYS A 145 -30.37 1.57 0.56
N GLN A 146 -29.05 1.36 0.65
CA GLN A 146 -28.20 1.42 -0.56
C GLN A 146 -27.29 0.20 -0.77
N LEU A 147 -27.17 -0.70 0.21
CA LEU A 147 -26.32 -1.89 0.09
C LEU A 147 -27.03 -3.13 -0.48
N LEU A 148 -28.37 -3.16 -0.51
CA LEU A 148 -29.12 -4.27 -1.13
C LEU A 148 -29.32 -4.09 -2.64
N GLU A 149 -29.24 -2.87 -3.18
CA GLU A 149 -29.38 -2.63 -4.64
C GLU A 149 -28.07 -2.94 -5.39
N LYS A 150 -26.89 -2.68 -4.81
CA LYS A 150 -25.61 -3.00 -5.46
C LYS A 150 -25.36 -4.50 -5.66
N VAL A 151 -25.94 -5.36 -4.82
CA VAL A 151 -25.79 -6.81 -4.96
C VAL A 151 -26.60 -7.36 -6.14
N LYS A 152 -27.65 -6.66 -6.60
CA LYS A 152 -28.40 -7.06 -7.80
C LYS A 152 -27.79 -6.52 -9.10
N GLU A 153 -27.18 -5.33 -9.09
CA GLU A 153 -26.59 -4.72 -10.28
C GLU A 153 -25.26 -5.36 -10.75
N GLU A 154 -24.54 -6.09 -9.88
CA GLU A 154 -23.27 -6.73 -10.26
C GLU A 154 -23.42 -8.06 -11.03
N SER A 155 -24.64 -8.50 -11.33
CA SER A 155 -24.88 -9.76 -12.07
C SER A 155 -25.05 -9.61 -13.60
N PHE A 156 -24.92 -8.40 -14.16
CA PHE A 156 -24.89 -8.24 -15.62
C PHE A 156 -24.02 -7.06 -16.06
N GLN A 157 -22.69 -7.26 -16.06
CA GLN A 157 -21.81 -6.40 -16.84
C GLN A 157 -21.27 -7.17 -18.04
N GLU A 158 -21.85 -6.84 -19.19
CA GLU A 158 -21.36 -7.20 -20.51
C GLU A 158 -19.89 -6.76 -20.65
N LYS A 159 -19.02 -7.68 -21.08
CA LYS A 159 -17.58 -7.44 -21.20
C LYS A 159 -17.33 -6.24 -22.12
N THR A 160 -16.93 -5.10 -21.55
CA THR A 160 -16.40 -3.99 -22.34
C THR A 160 -15.08 -4.41 -23.00
N LYS A 161 -15.09 -4.51 -24.33
CA LYS A 161 -13.89 -4.78 -25.13
C LYS A 161 -12.84 -3.69 -24.83
N LYS A 162 -11.66 -4.11 -24.38
CA LYS A 162 -10.51 -3.24 -24.15
C LYS A 162 -10.19 -2.46 -25.44
N LYS A 163 -10.12 -1.12 -25.35
CA LYS A 163 -9.60 -0.28 -26.44
C LYS A 163 -8.12 -0.60 -26.66
N THR A 164 -7.78 -0.92 -27.90
CA THR A 164 -6.41 -1.17 -28.36
C THR A 164 -5.56 0.08 -28.18
N LYS A 165 -4.33 -0.07 -27.66
CA LYS A 165 -3.36 1.03 -27.53
C LYS A 165 -2.93 1.53 -28.92
N SER A 166 -2.66 2.82 -29.09
CA SER A 166 -2.41 3.46 -30.41
C SER A 166 -1.22 2.89 -31.18
N ASN A 167 -0.31 2.17 -30.51
CA ASN A 167 0.86 1.54 -31.09
C ASN A 167 0.61 0.15 -31.72
N GLN A 168 -0.65 -0.30 -31.78
CA GLN A 168 -1.06 -1.56 -32.43
C GLN A 168 -1.96 -1.38 -33.66
N SER A 169 -2.09 -0.15 -34.19
CA SER A 169 -3.00 0.18 -35.30
C SER A 169 -2.67 -0.50 -36.64
N TRP A 170 -1.48 -1.04 -36.82
CA TRP A 170 -1.03 -1.67 -38.08
C TRP A 170 -1.39 -3.16 -38.20
N MET A 171 -1.89 -3.79 -37.13
CA MET A 171 -2.29 -5.21 -37.14
C MET A 171 -3.72 -5.46 -37.67
N THR A 172 -4.48 -4.41 -37.93
CA THR A 172 -5.78 -4.51 -38.63
C THR A 172 -5.62 -3.99 -40.05
N LYS A 173 -5.03 -4.80 -40.92
CA LYS A 173 -5.21 -4.70 -42.36
C LYS A 173 -6.00 -5.94 -42.79
N LYS A 174 -7.24 -5.74 -43.22
CA LYS A 174 -7.91 -6.65 -44.15
C LYS A 174 -7.59 -6.17 -45.56
#